data_AF-A0A961G4Y6-F1
#
_entry.id   AF-A0A961G4Y6-F1
#
_cell.length_a   1.000
_cell.length_b   1.000
_cell.length_c   1.000
_cell.angle_alpha   90.00
_cell.angle_beta   90.00
_cell.angle_gamma   90.00
#
_symmetry.space_group_name_H-M   'P 1'
#
loop_
_entity.id
_entity.type
_entity.pdbx_description
1 polymer ?
#
loop_
_entity_poly.entity_id
_entity_poly.type
_entity_poly.pdbx_seq_one_letter_code
_entity_poly.pdbx_strand_id
1 'polypeptide(L)'
;MAYLVSVVGLRRSHEEGTVENAPDSGLTCTSCGQSSVIEIAMTLPDDTEVVFCSCHVCEARWWDKGGEQIDVDRIIDIVSD
;
A
#
# COMPACT_ATOMS: atom_id res chain seq x y z
N MET A 1 -1.35 -21.88 5.63
CA MET A 1 -1.23 -20.47 6.06
C MET A 1 -1.85 -19.61 4.98
N ALA A 2 -3.05 -19.07 5.24
CA ALA A 2 -3.74 -18.20 4.29
C ALA A 2 -3.35 -16.76 4.62
N TYR A 3 -2.59 -16.11 3.74
CA TYR A 3 -2.29 -14.69 3.86
C TYR A 3 -3.52 -13.91 3.39
N LEU A 4 -4.20 -13.21 4.32
CA LEU A 4 -5.29 -12.32 3.99
C LEU A 4 -4.71 -11.00 3.48
N VAL A 5 -4.75 -10.81 2.17
CA VAL A 5 -4.43 -9.54 1.52
C VAL A 5 -5.66 -8.63 1.59
N SER A 6 -5.64 -7.67 2.52
CA SER A 6 -6.65 -6.61 2.54
C SER A 6 -6.27 -5.57 1.49
N VAL A 7 -6.89 -5.67 0.31
CA VAL A 7 -6.75 -4.67 -0.76
C VAL A 7 -7.44 -3.36 -0.35
N VAL A 8 -6.70 -2.46 0.28
CA VAL A 8 -7.20 -1.12 0.61
C VAL A 8 -7.03 -0.23 -0.63
N GLY A 9 -8.07 -0.14 -1.47
CA GLY A 9 -8.12 0.95 -2.46
C GLY A 9 -8.58 0.64 -3.89
N LEU A 10 -9.12 -0.54 -4.21
CA LEU A 10 -9.80 -0.71 -5.51
C LEU A 10 -11.23 -0.17 -5.46
N ARG A 11 -11.41 1.15 -5.58
CA ARG A 11 -12.73 1.70 -5.92
C ARG A 11 -13.02 1.49 -7.41
N ARG A 12 -13.83 0.46 -7.70
CA ARG A 12 -14.57 0.31 -8.96
C ARG A 12 -15.65 1.38 -9.00
N SER A 13 -15.59 2.30 -9.95
CA SER A 13 -16.61 3.32 -10.17
C SER A 13 -17.94 2.69 -10.58
N HIS A 14 -18.95 2.69 -9.68
CA HIS A 14 -20.34 3.07 -9.98
C HIS A 14 -21.18 3.11 -8.68
N GLU A 15 -22.16 4.03 -8.69
CA GLU A 15 -23.37 4.19 -7.83
C GLU A 15 -23.27 4.64 -6.35
N GLU A 16 -23.39 5.97 -6.17
CA GLU A 16 -24.27 6.70 -5.23
C GLU A 16 -24.40 6.20 -3.78
N GLY A 17 -23.49 6.63 -2.89
CA GLY A 17 -23.63 6.49 -1.44
C GLY A 17 -22.77 7.51 -0.70
N THR A 18 -23.38 8.22 0.25
CA THR A 18 -22.81 9.30 1.07
C THR A 18 -21.35 9.03 1.50
N VAL A 19 -20.42 9.86 1.00
CA VAL A 19 -19.00 9.81 1.37
C VAL A 19 -18.78 10.57 2.67
N GLU A 20 -18.83 9.86 3.78
CA GLU A 20 -18.10 10.29 4.98
C GLU A 20 -16.63 10.34 4.58
N ASN A 21 -16.08 11.55 4.46
CA ASN A 21 -14.68 11.80 4.15
C ASN A 21 -13.83 11.24 5.30
N ALA A 22 -13.54 9.94 5.25
CA ALA A 22 -12.27 9.45 5.78
C ALA A 22 -11.19 10.29 5.10
N PRO A 23 -10.20 10.82 5.83
CA PRO A 23 -9.17 11.66 5.23
C PRO A 23 -8.58 10.88 4.06
N ASP A 24 -8.81 11.41 2.86
CA ASP A 24 -8.19 11.02 1.60
C ASP A 24 -6.69 11.34 1.75
N SER A 25 -6.00 10.60 2.62
CA SER A 25 -4.55 10.62 2.75
C SER A 25 -3.99 9.74 1.64
N GLY A 26 -4.45 9.98 0.40
CA GLY A 26 -4.00 9.25 -0.77
C GLY A 26 -2.50 9.41 -0.89
N LEU A 27 -1.77 8.31 -0.70
CA LEU A 27 -0.33 8.31 -0.78
C LEU A 27 0.11 8.90 -2.13
N THR A 28 1.11 9.77 -2.09
CA THR A 28 1.68 10.35 -3.30
C THR A 28 2.88 9.53 -3.73
N CYS A 29 2.97 9.21 -5.01
CA CYS A 29 4.10 8.47 -5.55
C CYS A 29 5.40 9.22 -5.31
N THR A 30 6.36 8.57 -4.64
CA THR A 30 7.67 9.15 -4.32
C THR A 30 8.57 9.32 -5.55
N SER A 31 8.21 8.71 -6.69
CA SER A 31 8.93 8.82 -7.95
C SER A 31 8.38 9.93 -8.87
N CYS A 32 7.07 9.96 -9.11
CA CYS A 32 6.46 10.89 -10.08
C CYS A 32 5.55 11.96 -9.48
N GLY A 33 5.28 11.91 -8.16
CA GLY A 33 4.44 12.90 -7.48
C GLY A 33 2.94 12.78 -7.69
N GLN A 34 2.47 11.71 -8.36
CA GLN A 34 1.04 11.50 -8.60
C GLN A 34 0.36 10.83 -7.40
N SER A 35 -0.87 11.23 -7.09
CA SER A 35 -1.72 10.64 -6.03
C SER A 35 -2.47 9.37 -6.47
N SER A 36 -2.11 8.81 -7.63
CA SER A 36 -2.69 7.57 -8.14
C SER A 36 -1.82 6.38 -7.69
N VAL A 37 -1.96 6.04 -6.41
CA VAL A 37 -1.23 4.98 -5.73
C VAL A 37 -2.21 3.96 -5.18
N ILE A 38 -1.92 2.69 -5.41
CA ILE A 38 -2.62 1.54 -4.84
C ILE A 38 -1.87 1.12 -3.58
N GLU A 39 -2.59 0.86 -2.50
CA GLU A 39 -2.03 0.45 -1.22
C GLU A 39 -2.58 -0.92 -0.82
N ILE A 40 -1.71 -1.78 -0.30
CA ILE A 40 -2.07 -3.13 0.11
C ILE A 40 -1.43 -3.40 1.46
N ALA A 41 -2.23 -3.34 2.53
CA ALA A 41 -1.77 -3.64 3.89
C ALA A 41 -1.61 -5.15 4.09
N MET A 42 -0.48 -5.55 4.67
CA MET A 42 -0.11 -6.93 4.91
C MET A 42 0.65 -7.07 6.24
N THR A 43 0.44 -8.18 6.94
CA THR A 43 1.23 -8.56 8.12
C THR A 43 2.20 -9.66 7.71
N LEU A 44 3.49 -9.43 7.95
CA LEU A 44 4.58 -10.36 7.69
C LEU A 44 4.59 -11.48 8.76
N PRO A 45 5.24 -12.62 8.49
CA PRO A 45 5.31 -13.75 9.44
C PRO A 45 5.93 -13.40 10.80
N ASP A 46 6.81 -12.40 10.86
CA ASP A 46 7.37 -11.85 12.12
C ASP A 46 6.44 -10.82 12.81
N ASP A 47 5.12 -10.89 12.57
CA ASP A 47 4.10 -9.95 13.09
C ASP A 47 4.27 -8.48 12.61
N THR A 48 5.24 -8.21 11.74
CA THR A 48 5.51 -6.86 11.22
C THR A 48 4.43 -6.42 10.24
N GLU A 49 3.75 -5.30 10.52
CA GLU A 49 2.80 -4.66 9.60
C GLU A 49 3.54 -3.83 8.53
N VAL A 50 3.20 -4.06 7.26
CA VAL A 50 3.71 -3.32 6.10
C VAL A 50 2.60 -3.00 5.11
N VAL A 51 2.79 -1.97 4.29
CA VAL A 51 1.92 -1.61 3.18
C VAL A 51 2.74 -1.69 1.90
N PHE A 52 2.26 -2.48 0.94
CA PHE A 52 2.80 -2.48 -0.41
C PHE A 52 2.13 -1.37 -1.22
N CYS A 53 2.92 -0.48 -1.80
CA CYS A 53 2.45 0.65 -2.58
C CYS A 53 2.87 0.50 -4.05
N SER A 54 1.94 0.79 -4.97
CA SER A 54 2.20 0.78 -6.41
C SER A 54 1.55 1.98 -7.08
N CYS A 55 2.33 2.77 -7.80
CA CYS A 55 1.80 3.85 -8.62
C CYS A 55 1.18 3.30 -9.91
N HIS A 56 -0.03 3.75 -10.26
CA HIS A 56 -0.68 3.36 -11.52
C HIS A 56 -0.18 4.16 -12.73
N VAL A 57 0.56 5.26 -12.51
CA VAL A 57 1.01 6.18 -13.57
C VAL A 57 2.41 5.80 -14.07
N CYS A 58 3.37 5.70 -13.16
CA CYS A 58 4.77 5.41 -13.50
C CYS A 58 5.21 4.00 -13.13
N GLU A 59 4.29 3.19 -12.59
CA GLU A 59 4.54 1.80 -12.18
C GLU A 59 5.63 1.64 -11.10
N ALA A 60 6.03 2.73 -10.43
CA ALA A 60 6.90 2.68 -9.27
C ALA A 60 6.25 1.86 -8.15
N ARG A 61 7.06 1.02 -7.51
CA ARG A 61 6.66 0.14 -6.42
C ARG A 61 7.57 0.36 -5.24
N TRP A 62 7.00 0.43 -4.06
CA TRP A 62 7.75 0.56 -2.82
C TRP A 62 6.95 -0.05 -1.68
N TRP A 63 7.62 -0.24 -0.56
CA TRP A 63 6.99 -0.67 0.65
C TRP A 63 6.99 0.45 1.67
N ASP A 64 5.95 0.52 2.48
CA ASP A 64 5.82 1.47 3.57
C ASP A 64 5.63 0.70 4.87
N LYS A 65 6.33 1.13 5.92
CA LYS A 65 6.15 0.62 7.28
C LYS A 65 5.87 1.80 8.19
N GLY A 66 4.58 2.06 8.44
CA GLY A 66 4.17 3.14 9.34
C GLY A 66 4.60 4.53 8.87
N GLY A 67 4.62 4.77 7.56
CA GLY A 67 5.03 6.05 6.95
C GLY A 67 6.51 6.12 6.53
N GLU A 68 7.31 5.09 6.79
CA GLU A 68 8.69 5.00 6.31
C GLU A 68 8.79 4.11 5.07
N GLN A 69 9.40 4.64 4.00
CA GLN A 69 9.67 3.88 2.79
C GLN A 69 10.79 2.86 3.03
N ILE A 70 10.49 1.59 2.77
CA ILE A 70 11.42 0.47 2.86
C ILE A 70 11.71 -0.09 1.47
N ASP A 71 12.97 -0.42 1.22
CA ASP A 71 13.41 -1.11 0.01
C ASP A 71 13.06 -2.59 0.04
N VAL A 72 12.86 -3.19 -1.14
CA VAL A 72 12.54 -4.61 -1.27
C VAL A 72 13.59 -5.51 -0.63
N ASP A 73 14.88 -5.16 -0.72
CA ASP A 73 15.97 -5.97 -0.16
C ASP A 73 15.87 -6.10 1.36
N ARG A 74 15.47 -5.00 2.03
CA ARG A 74 15.23 -4.98 3.47
C ARG A 74 14.03 -5.82 3.88
N ILE A 75 13.01 -5.91 3.04
CA ILE A 75 11.83 -6.73 3.33
C ILE A 75 12.09 -8.20 3.14
N ILE A 76 12.93 -8.56 2.17
CA ILE A 76 13.38 -9.94 2.00
C ILE A 76 14.14 -10.40 3.24
N ASP A 77 15.00 -9.56 3.82
CA ASP A 77 15.71 -9.84 5.08
C ASP A 77 14.74 -10.10 6.24
N ILE A 78 13.68 -9.28 6.39
CA ILE A 78 12.68 -9.40 7.46
C ILE A 78 11.90 -10.73 7.41
N VAL A 79 11.59 -11.24 6.21
CA VAL A 79 10.77 -12.47 6.07
C VAL A 79 11.59 -13.76 5.98
N SER A 80 12.92 -13.65 5.95
CA SER A 80 13.80 -14.81 5.77
C SER A 80 14.25 -15.48 7.07
N ASP A 81 13.83 -14.96 8.23
CA ASP A 81 14.04 -15.57 9.57
C ASP A 81 12.90 -16.51 9.97
#